data_AF-A0A1G0E1L1-F1
#
_entry.id   AF-A0A1G0E1L1-F1
#
_cell.length_a   1.000
_cell.length_b   1.000
_cell.length_c   1.000
_cell.angle_alpha   90.00
_cell.angle_beta   90.00
_cell.angle_gamma   90.00
#
_symmetry.space_group_name_H-M   'P 1'
#
loop_
_entity.id
_entity.type
_entity.pdbx_description
1 polymer ?
#
loop_
_entity_poly.entity_id
_entity_poly.type
_entity_poly.pdbx_seq_one_letter_code
_entity_poly.pdbx_strand_id
1 'polypeptide(L)'
;MTITSQQKRELKAQSHSLKPTIIVGNNGLTDAVLSEIHRALEDHELIKIRFNEKDRELREEIVTKICKKNKAVLIQSIGHIIAIYRKSAVEKPAKIS
;
A
#
# COMPACT_ATOMS: atom_id res chain seq x y z
N MET A 1 12.95 -6.33 1.62
CA MET A 1 12.59 -6.49 0.19
C MET A 1 13.16 -5.28 -0.54
N THR A 2 13.97 -5.51 -1.58
CA THR A 2 14.64 -4.43 -2.33
C THR A 2 13.97 -4.33 -3.69
N ILE A 3 13.41 -3.16 -4.03
CA ILE A 3 12.88 -2.86 -5.36
C ILE A 3 13.85 -1.89 -6.04
N THR A 4 14.07 -2.07 -7.35
CA THR A 4 14.92 -1.16 -8.12
C THR A 4 14.21 0.16 -8.38
N SER A 5 14.98 1.21 -8.69
CA SER A 5 14.41 2.52 -9.08
C SER A 5 13.50 2.41 -10.30
N GLN A 6 13.81 1.51 -11.24
CA GLN A 6 12.98 1.24 -12.41
C GLN A 6 11.64 0.61 -12.01
N GLN A 7 11.67 -0.47 -11.22
CA GLN A 7 10.45 -1.12 -10.71
C GLN A 7 9.58 -0.15 -9.92
N LYS A 8 10.18 0.70 -9.08
CA LYS A 8 9.45 1.73 -8.33
C LYS A 8 8.75 2.72 -9.26
N ARG A 9 9.38 3.10 -10.39
CA ARG A 9 8.77 3.99 -11.40
C ARG A 9 7.58 3.33 -12.09
N GLU A 10 7.71 2.06 -12.45
CA GLU A 10 6.64 1.27 -13.08
C GLU A 10 5.45 1.09 -12.12
N LEU A 11 5.70 0.70 -10.87
CA LEU A 11 4.66 0.58 -9.83
C LEU A 11 3.98 1.92 -9.55
N LYS A 12 4.74 3.03 -9.56
CA LYS A 12 4.17 4.37 -9.44
C LYS A 12 3.19 4.65 -10.57
N ALA A 13 3.59 4.40 -11.82
CA ALA A 13 2.73 4.55 -13.00
C ALA A 13 1.46 3.70 -12.89
N GLN A 14 1.57 2.42 -12.50
CA GLN A 14 0.43 1.53 -12.28
C GLN A 14 -0.49 2.06 -11.17
N SER A 15 0.07 2.61 -10.09
CA SER A 15 -0.74 3.12 -8.97
C SER A 15 -1.60 4.33 -9.32
N HIS A 16 -1.28 5.08 -10.39
CA HIS A 16 -2.04 6.28 -10.77
C HIS A 16 -3.47 5.94 -11.19
N SER A 17 -3.69 4.85 -11.92
CA SER A 17 -5.02 4.40 -12.36
C SER A 17 -5.81 3.66 -11.28
N LEU A 18 -5.14 3.22 -10.20
CA LEU A 18 -5.80 2.52 -9.10
C LEU A 18 -6.62 3.48 -8.23
N LYS A 19 -7.83 3.03 -7.87
CA LYS A 19 -8.64 3.65 -6.83
C LYS A 19 -8.20 3.12 -5.46
N PRO A 20 -8.26 3.94 -4.39
CA PRO A 20 -8.03 3.44 -3.04
C PRO A 20 -9.06 2.36 -2.69
N THR A 21 -8.59 1.19 -2.30
CA THR A 21 -9.44 0.07 -1.87
C THR A 21 -9.62 0.04 -0.36
N ILE A 22 -8.67 0.62 0.39
CA ILE A 22 -8.70 0.67 1.85
C ILE A 22 -8.80 2.13 2.31
N ILE A 23 -9.62 2.37 3.34
CA ILE A 23 -9.75 3.67 3.98
C ILE A 23 -9.43 3.54 5.48
N VAL A 24 -8.43 4.28 5.95
CA VAL A 24 -8.06 4.41 7.36
C VAL A 24 -8.75 5.64 7.93
N GLY A 25 -9.76 5.41 8.77
CA GLY A 25 -10.51 6.46 9.45
C GLY A 25 -9.73 7.10 10.61
N ASN A 26 -10.41 7.98 11.36
CA ASN A 26 -9.81 8.73 12.47
C ASN A 26 -9.40 7.86 13.67
N ASN A 27 -9.93 6.64 13.76
CA ASN A 27 -9.50 5.65 14.76
C ASN A 27 -8.11 5.06 14.45
N GLY A 28 -7.48 5.49 13.35
CA GLY A 28 -6.14 5.07 12.97
C GLY A 28 -6.05 3.60 12.56
N LEU A 29 -4.90 3.01 12.84
CA LEU A 29 -4.58 1.64 12.45
C LEU A 29 -5.13 0.62 13.45
N THR A 30 -6.30 0.05 13.15
CA THR A 30 -6.90 -1.04 13.92
C THR A 30 -6.47 -2.41 13.38
N ASP A 31 -6.69 -3.47 14.15
CA ASP A 31 -6.40 -4.84 13.71
C ASP A 31 -7.25 -5.27 12.51
N ALA A 32 -8.51 -4.81 12.44
CA ALA A 32 -9.38 -5.04 11.30
C ALA A 32 -8.80 -4.42 10.02
N VAL A 33 -8.36 -3.16 10.09
CA VAL A 33 -7.72 -2.47 8.97
C VAL A 33 -6.41 -3.15 8.58
N LEU A 34 -5.61 -3.61 9.55
CA LEU A 34 -4.38 -4.35 9.27
C LEU A 34 -4.65 -5.67 8.55
N SER A 35 -5.67 -6.42 8.98
CA SER A 35 -6.10 -7.66 8.34
C SER A 35 -6.56 -7.41 6.90
N GLU A 36 -7.33 -6.34 6.69
CA GLU A 36 -7.82 -5.96 5.37
C GLU A 36 -6.68 -5.54 4.43
N ILE A 37 -5.72 -4.75 4.91
CA ILE A 37 -4.50 -4.41 4.17
C ILE A 37 -3.73 -5.67 3.79
N HIS A 38 -3.57 -6.60 4.74
CA HIS A 38 -2.87 -7.86 4.49
C HIS A 38 -3.53 -8.65 3.36
N ARG A 39 -4.85 -8.79 3.41
CA ARG A 39 -5.64 -9.47 2.37
C ARG A 39 -5.57 -8.76 1.02
N ALA A 40 -5.73 -7.44 1.00
CA ALA A 40 -5.65 -6.66 -0.22
C ALA A 40 -4.26 -6.74 -0.89
N LEU A 41 -3.18 -6.80 -0.09
CA LEU A 41 -1.83 -7.05 -0.59
C LEU A 41 -1.66 -8.48 -1.12
N GLU A 42 -2.27 -9.49 -0.49
CA GLU A 42 -2.28 -10.86 -1.02
C GLU A 42 -3.01 -10.93 -2.37
N ASP A 43 -4.10 -10.19 -2.55
CA ASP A 43 -4.93 -10.26 -3.76
C ASP A 43 -4.38 -9.42 -4.93
N HIS A 44 -3.82 -8.24 -4.63
CA HIS A 44 -3.47 -7.25 -5.66
C HIS A 44 -1.99 -6.89 -5.73
N GLU A 45 -1.18 -7.26 -4.72
CA GLU A 45 0.23 -6.89 -4.54
C GLU A 45 0.49 -5.38 -4.40
N LEU A 46 -0.08 -4.55 -5.26
CA LEU A 46 -0.07 -3.08 -5.26
C LEU A 46 -1.45 -2.57 -4.86
N ILE A 47 -1.53 -1.81 -3.77
CA ILE A 47 -2.78 -1.23 -3.30
C ILE A 47 -2.62 0.25 -2.98
N LYS A 48 -3.76 0.97 -3.01
CA LYS A 48 -3.87 2.34 -2.52
C LYS A 48 -4.70 2.39 -1.24
N ILE A 49 -4.17 3.12 -0.27
CA ILE A 49 -4.78 3.36 1.03
C ILE A 49 -5.08 4.85 1.15
N ARG A 50 -6.31 5.18 1.50
CA ARG A 50 -6.75 6.54 1.82
C ARG A 50 -6.70 6.74 3.33
N PHE A 51 -6.07 7.80 3.79
CA PHE A 51 -6.06 8.19 5.19
C PHE A 51 -6.99 9.39 5.40
N ASN A 52 -7.83 9.33 6.43
CA ASN A 52 -8.59 10.52 6.86
C ASN A 52 -7.79 11.38 7.83
N GLU A 53 -6.72 10.84 8.40
CA GLU A 53 -5.77 11.56 9.24
C GLU A 53 -5.13 12.72 8.46
N LYS A 54 -5.26 13.94 9.02
CA LYS A 54 -4.75 15.18 8.45
C LYS A 54 -3.31 15.43 8.88
N ASP A 55 -2.94 14.98 10.07
CA ASP A 55 -1.57 15.06 10.57
C ASP A 55 -0.63 14.24 9.67
N ARG A 56 0.39 14.90 9.14
CA ARG A 56 1.35 14.25 8.25
C ARG A 56 2.29 13.32 9.01
N GLU A 57 2.75 13.70 10.18
CA GLU A 57 3.73 12.95 10.97
C GLU A 57 3.08 11.66 11.47
N LEU A 58 1.87 11.76 12.03
CA LEU A 58 1.12 10.58 12.47
C LEU A 58 0.82 9.63 11.30
N ARG A 59 0.48 10.17 10.13
CA ARG A 59 0.27 9.36 8.92
C ARG A 59 1.54 8.64 8.48
N GLU A 60 2.69 9.32 8.49
CA GLU A 60 3.99 8.70 8.15
C GLU A 60 4.37 7.59 9.12
N GLU A 61 4.10 7.75 10.42
CA GLU A 61 4.25 6.69 11.41
C GLU A 61 3.35 5.49 11.12
N ILE A 62 2.07 5.73 10.82
CA ILE A 62 1.11 4.66 10.51
C ILE A 62 1.55 3.89 9.26
N VAL A 63 1.96 4.60 8.20
CA VAL A 63 2.46 3.99 6.96
C VAL A 63 3.70 3.14 7.24
N THR A 64 4.63 3.65 8.05
CA THR A 64 5.83 2.90 8.45
C THR A 64 5.47 1.62 9.20
N LYS A 65 4.51 1.69 10.15
CA LYS A 65 3.98 0.53 10.87
C LYS A 65 3.34 -0.49 9.91
N ILE A 66 2.52 -0.03 8.96
CA ILE A 66 1.88 -0.89 7.94
C ILE A 66 2.93 -1.61 7.09
N CYS A 67 3.90 -0.87 6.54
CA CYS A 67 4.96 -1.43 5.71
C CYS A 67 5.77 -2.48 6.47
N LYS A 68 6.14 -2.19 7.73
CA LYS A 68 6.90 -3.12 8.58
C LYS A 68 6.10 -4.39 8.89
N LYS A 69 4.84 -4.27 9.33
CA LYS A 69 3.99 -5.43 9.68
C LYS A 69 3.68 -6.31 8.46
N ASN A 70 3.48 -5.70 7.30
CA ASN A 70 3.10 -6.42 6.10
C ASN A 70 4.27 -6.82 5.21
N LYS A 71 5.52 -6.45 5.54
CA LYS A 71 6.70 -6.59 4.67
C LYS A 71 6.49 -5.93 3.29
N ALA A 72 5.78 -4.81 3.29
CA ALA A 72 5.48 -4.03 2.11
C ALA A 72 6.43 -2.83 1.96
N VAL A 73 6.50 -2.29 0.75
CA VAL A 73 7.34 -1.14 0.39
C VAL A 73 6.44 0.03 0.01
N LEU A 74 6.77 1.22 0.52
CA LEU A 74 6.14 2.47 0.13
C LEU A 74 6.56 2.85 -1.30
N ILE A 75 5.58 2.90 -2.21
CA ILE A 75 5.80 3.29 -3.61
C ILE A 75 5.62 4.79 -3.77
N GLN A 76 4.52 5.33 -3.26
CA GLN A 76 4.17 6.74 -3.41
C GLN A 76 3.29 7.24 -2.27
N SER A 77 3.46 8.51 -1.93
CA SER A 77 2.57 9.27 -1.05
C SER A 77 2.11 10.52 -1.79
N ILE A 78 0.80 10.70 -1.98
CA ILE A 78 0.20 11.91 -2.58
C ILE A 78 -0.89 12.40 -1.63
N GLY A 79 -0.59 13.45 -0.87
CA GLY A 79 -1.51 14.00 0.13
C GLY A 79 -1.94 12.92 1.13
N HIS A 80 -3.21 12.54 1.08
CA HIS A 80 -3.81 11.53 1.95
C HIS A 80 -3.95 10.14 1.30
N ILE A 81 -3.45 9.95 0.08
CA ILE A 81 -3.45 8.67 -0.62
C ILE A 81 -2.02 8.11 -0.66
N ILE A 82 -1.87 6.87 -0.20
CA ILE A 82 -0.60 6.17 -0.14
C ILE A 82 -0.69 4.90 -1.00
N ALA A 83 0.31 4.67 -1.84
CA ALA A 83 0.47 3.43 -2.59
C ALA A 83 1.57 2.57 -1.95
N ILE A 84 1.23 1.33 -1.61
CA ILE A 84 2.18 0.35 -1.06
C ILE A 84 2.17 -0.92 -1.90
N TYR A 85 3.31 -1.59 -1.94
CA TYR A 85 3.51 -2.80 -2.73
C TYR A 85 4.15 -3.92 -1.90
N ARG A 86 3.64 -5.14 -2.05
CA ARG A 86 4.27 -6.38 -1.58
C ARG A 86 4.25 -7.39 -2.70
N LYS A 87 5.43 -7.90 -3.07
CA LYS A 87 5.51 -9.04 -4.00
C LYS A 87 4.91 -10.27 -3.32
N SER A 88 3.97 -10.91 -4.01
CA SER A 88 3.37 -12.17 -3.60
C SER A 88 4.46 -13.25 -3.51
N ALA A 89 4.35 -14.12 -2.50
CA ALA A 89 5.22 -15.29 -2.37
C ALA A 89 4.92 -16.33 -3.46
N VAL A 90 3.70 -16.30 -4.02
CA VAL A 90 3.28 -17.11 -5.16
C VAL A 90 3.47 -16.28 -6.43
N GLU A 91 4.22 -16.79 -7.40
CA GLU A 91 4.24 -16.21 -8.75
C GLU A 91 2.82 -16.23 -9.31
N LYS A 92 2.14 -15.08 -9.27
CA LYS A 92 0.85 -14.96 -9.95
C LYS A 92 1.13 -15.02 -11.45
N PRO A 93 0.49 -15.93 -12.21
CA PRO A 93 0.63 -15.92 -13.65
C PRO A 93 0.24 -14.53 -14.14
N ALA A 94 1.12 -13.92 -14.93
CA ALA A 94 0.86 -12.62 -15.54
C ALA A 94 -0.53 -12.69 -16.18
N LYS A 95 -1.48 -11.90 -15.68
CA LYS A 95 -2.80 -11.79 -16.31
C LYS A 95 -2.55 -11.29 -17.73
N ILE A 96 -2.60 -12.19 -18.69
CA ILE A 96 -2.70 -11.89 -20.11
C ILE A 96 -4.05 -11.18 -20.24
N SER A 97 -4.04 -9.90 -20.56
CA SER A 97 -5.21 -9.11 -20.92
C SER A 97 -4.96 -8.49 -22.28
#